data_AF-A0A8S2JRY4-F1
#
_entry.id   AF-A0A8S2JRY4-F1
#
_cell.length_a   1.000
_cell.length_b   1.000
_cell.length_c   1.000
_cell.angle_alpha   90.00
_cell.angle_beta   90.00
_cell.angle_gamma   90.00
#
_symmetry.space_group_name_H-M   'P 1'
#
loop_
_entity.id
_entity.type
_entity.pdbx_description
1 polymer ?
#
loop_
_entity_poly.entity_id
_entity_poly.type
_entity_poly.pdbx_seq_one_letter_code
_entity_poly.pdbx_strand_id
1 'polypeptide(L)'
;NATVTDLIGCKIYDTAMKSHYRSDVKLLFKTLKRLCDERAKDIIEVCFAKDEKFALEILVTKSKSFFNYSPLELATEDLNRCRQFISSSAVKRYVDRKWYGEMSERHTSKAALELLFLLLTVCPILIFTTWFDSILMTEKQRAIAQKPINISATIQLLDLRLLPKFTKIFGLQVPLWKRFENSD
;
A
#
# COMPACT_ATOMS: atom_id res chain seq x y z
N ASN A 1 -19.22 5.15 -7.35
CA ASN A 1 -20.52 5.86 -7.20
C ASN A 1 -20.96 5.98 -5.74
N ALA A 2 -21.07 4.89 -4.97
CA ALA A 2 -21.50 4.96 -3.56
C ALA A 2 -20.64 5.89 -2.68
N THR A 3 -19.31 5.83 -2.83
CA THR A 3 -18.38 6.74 -2.13
C THR A 3 -18.65 8.21 -2.48
N VAL A 4 -18.95 8.52 -3.74
CA VAL A 4 -19.23 9.88 -4.21
C VAL A 4 -20.55 10.39 -3.62
N THR A 5 -21.59 9.55 -3.57
CA THR A 5 -22.87 9.94 -2.95
C THR A 5 -22.72 10.29 -1.47
N ASP A 6 -21.95 9.51 -0.72
CA ASP A 6 -21.74 9.76 0.71
C ASP A 6 -20.94 11.06 0.94
N LEU A 7 -19.92 11.33 0.11
CA LEU A 7 -19.15 12.58 0.17
C LEU A 7 -19.98 13.81 -0.23
N ILE A 8 -20.88 13.68 -1.21
CA ILE A 8 -21.84 14.74 -1.54
C ILE A 8 -22.83 14.94 -0.39
N GLY A 9 -23.28 13.87 0.26
CA GLY A 9 -24.08 13.93 1.48
C GLY A 9 -23.40 14.78 2.55
N CYS A 10 -22.09 14.60 2.76
CA CYS A 10 -21.31 15.44 3.67
C CYS A 10 -21.37 16.92 3.30
N LYS A 11 -21.33 17.27 2.01
CA LYS A 11 -21.43 18.67 1.51
C LYS A 11 -22.82 19.25 1.74
N ILE A 12 -23.86 18.46 1.50
CA ILE A 12 -25.25 18.86 1.70
C ILE A 12 -25.51 19.14 3.19
N TYR A 13 -25.15 18.20 4.08
CA TYR A 13 -25.35 18.39 5.52
C TYR A 13 -24.50 19.54 6.08
N ASP A 14 -23.28 19.73 5.58
CA ASP A 14 -22.45 20.87 5.97
C ASP A 14 -23.08 22.22 5.61
N THR A 15 -23.71 22.28 4.42
CA THR A 15 -24.43 23.48 3.97
C THR A 15 -25.72 23.68 4.75
N ALA A 16 -26.46 22.61 5.03
CA ALA A 16 -27.68 22.66 5.83
C ALA A 16 -27.41 23.11 7.28
N MET A 17 -26.29 22.72 7.89
CA MET A 17 -25.92 23.23 9.22
C MET A 17 -25.71 24.74 9.25
N LYS A 18 -25.27 25.35 8.15
CA LYS A 18 -25.03 26.79 8.04
C LYS A 18 -26.34 27.57 7.90
N SER A 19 -27.36 26.99 7.26
CA SER A 19 -28.65 27.67 7.02
C SER A 19 -29.63 27.58 8.19
N HIS A 20 -29.58 26.53 9.00
CA HIS A 20 -30.53 26.35 10.11
C HIS A 20 -30.08 27.07 11.40
N TYR A 21 -31.03 27.57 12.20
CA TYR A 21 -30.75 28.24 13.48
C TYR A 21 -30.85 27.31 14.70
N ARG A 22 -31.77 26.32 14.67
CA ARG A 22 -32.00 25.41 15.81
C ARG A 22 -30.80 24.50 16.08
N SER A 23 -30.35 24.49 17.34
CA SER A 23 -29.21 23.69 17.83
C SER A 23 -29.38 22.19 17.59
N ASP A 24 -30.57 21.66 17.86
CA ASP A 24 -30.81 20.20 17.85
C ASP A 24 -30.76 19.65 16.42
N VAL A 25 -31.25 20.45 15.46
CA VAL A 25 -31.19 20.14 14.03
C VAL A 25 -29.75 20.21 13.52
N LYS A 26 -28.95 21.19 13.99
CA LYS A 26 -27.51 21.25 13.66
C LYS A 26 -26.77 20.02 14.18
N LEU A 27 -27.09 19.57 15.39
CA LEU A 27 -26.48 18.38 15.97
C LEU A 27 -26.83 17.13 15.16
N LEU A 28 -28.10 16.98 14.76
CA LEU A 28 -28.53 15.89 13.87
C LEU A 28 -27.76 15.89 12.55
N PHE A 29 -27.65 17.03 11.87
CA PHE A 29 -26.90 17.13 10.61
C PHE A 29 -25.40 16.88 10.80
N LYS A 30 -24.82 17.28 11.94
CA LYS A 30 -23.43 16.96 12.28
C LYS A 30 -23.23 15.45 12.39
N THR A 31 -24.16 14.74 13.03
CA THR A 31 -24.13 13.28 13.15
C THR A 31 -24.29 12.61 11.79
N LEU A 32 -25.26 13.05 10.96
CA LEU A 32 -25.46 12.50 9.62
C LEU A 32 -24.24 12.74 8.71
N LYS A 33 -23.65 13.93 8.76
CA LYS A 33 -22.39 14.24 8.06
C LYS A 33 -21.29 13.25 8.46
N ARG A 34 -21.12 13.00 9.75
CA ARG A 34 -20.11 12.06 10.25
C ARG A 34 -20.35 10.63 9.77
N LEU A 35 -21.60 10.16 9.80
CA LEU A 35 -21.96 8.83 9.32
C LEU A 35 -21.68 8.67 7.81
N CYS A 36 -21.95 9.70 7.01
CA CYS A 36 -21.59 9.68 5.60
C CYS A 36 -20.07 9.63 5.39
N ASP A 37 -19.29 10.41 6.14
CA ASP A 37 -17.82 10.42 6.04
C ASP A 37 -17.22 9.05 6.43
N GLU A 38 -17.71 8.46 7.53
CA GLU A 38 -17.32 7.12 7.98
C GLU A 38 -17.74 6.04 6.96
N ARG A 39 -18.95 6.08 6.43
CA ARG A 39 -19.39 5.12 5.40
C ARG A 39 -18.56 5.22 4.12
N ALA A 40 -18.24 6.44 3.68
CA ALA A 40 -17.38 6.64 2.50
C ALA A 40 -16.00 6.01 2.71
N LYS A 41 -15.43 6.15 3.91
CA LYS A 41 -14.18 5.50 4.32
C LYS A 41 -14.32 3.98 4.27
N ASP A 42 -15.33 3.43 4.91
CA ASP A 42 -15.50 1.97 5.01
C ASP A 42 -15.65 1.33 3.62
N ILE A 43 -16.43 1.95 2.74
CA ILE A 43 -16.61 1.46 1.36
C ILE A 43 -15.27 1.40 0.63
N ILE A 44 -14.46 2.46 0.70
CA ILE A 44 -13.18 2.49 -0.02
C ILE A 44 -12.16 1.54 0.61
N GLU A 45 -12.16 1.37 1.94
CA GLU A 45 -11.27 0.43 2.63
C GLU A 45 -11.61 -1.02 2.30
N VAL A 46 -12.90 -1.37 2.20
CA VAL A 46 -13.33 -2.71 1.76
C VAL A 46 -12.91 -2.95 0.31
N CYS A 47 -13.06 -1.97 -0.58
CA CYS A 47 -12.57 -2.08 -1.95
C CYS A 47 -11.05 -2.24 -1.99
N PHE A 48 -10.32 -1.48 -1.19
CA PHE A 48 -8.86 -1.49 -1.12
C PHE A 48 -8.32 -2.83 -0.60
N ALA A 49 -8.98 -3.42 0.39
CA ALA A 49 -8.62 -4.74 0.93
C ALA A 49 -8.83 -5.86 -0.10
N LYS A 50 -9.79 -5.71 -1.03
CA LYS A 50 -10.07 -6.69 -2.08
C LYS A 50 -9.17 -6.51 -3.30
N ASP A 51 -9.04 -5.28 -3.79
CA ASP A 51 -8.22 -4.92 -4.92
C ASP A 51 -7.67 -3.49 -4.74
N GLU A 52 -6.41 -3.40 -4.35
CA GLU A 52 -5.70 -2.15 -4.16
C GLU A 52 -5.69 -1.30 -5.45
N LYS A 53 -5.45 -1.90 -6.62
CA LYS A 53 -5.33 -1.12 -7.87
C LYS A 53 -6.66 -0.50 -8.25
N PHE A 54 -7.72 -1.30 -8.20
CA PHE A 54 -9.07 -0.83 -8.51
C PHE A 54 -9.54 0.24 -7.53
N ALA A 55 -9.29 0.08 -6.23
CA ALA A 55 -9.66 1.09 -5.24
C ALA A 55 -8.94 2.43 -5.46
N LEU A 56 -7.65 2.40 -5.81
CA LEU A 56 -6.88 3.59 -6.15
C LEU A 56 -7.39 4.26 -7.43
N GLU A 57 -7.85 3.49 -8.41
CA GLU A 57 -8.47 4.02 -9.63
C GLU A 57 -9.82 4.69 -9.32
N ILE A 58 -10.65 4.09 -8.47
CA ILE A 58 -11.93 4.66 -8.05
C ILE A 58 -11.75 6.05 -7.42
N LEU A 59 -10.70 6.25 -6.62
CA LEU A 59 -10.45 7.52 -5.93
C LEU A 59 -10.35 8.72 -6.89
N VAL A 60 -9.85 8.51 -8.10
CA VAL A 60 -9.66 9.54 -9.14
C VAL A 60 -10.64 9.45 -10.30
N THR A 61 -11.36 8.33 -10.42
CA THR A 61 -12.34 8.17 -11.49
C THR A 61 -13.52 9.10 -11.27
N LYS A 62 -13.82 9.88 -12.31
CA LYS A 62 -14.93 10.84 -12.31
C LYS A 62 -16.26 10.12 -12.45
N SER A 63 -17.16 10.37 -11.51
CA SER A 63 -18.50 9.80 -11.54
C SER A 63 -19.39 10.55 -12.53
N LYS A 64 -19.81 9.88 -13.61
CA LYS A 64 -20.74 10.44 -14.60
C LYS A 64 -22.08 10.84 -13.99
N SER A 65 -22.53 10.14 -12.94
CA SER A 65 -23.82 10.39 -12.29
C SER A 65 -23.81 11.61 -11.37
N PHE A 66 -22.64 12.14 -11.01
CA PHE A 66 -22.51 13.17 -9.98
C PHE A 66 -21.56 14.28 -10.44
N PHE A 67 -21.98 14.99 -11.50
CA PHE A 67 -21.29 16.16 -12.06
C PHE A 67 -19.81 15.93 -12.43
N ASN A 68 -19.44 14.69 -12.77
CA ASN A 68 -18.06 14.30 -13.10
C ASN A 68 -17.05 14.59 -11.98
N TYR A 69 -17.49 14.59 -10.71
CA TYR A 69 -16.57 14.66 -9.58
C TYR A 69 -15.95 13.30 -9.29
N SER A 70 -14.66 13.30 -8.97
CA SER A 70 -14.01 12.16 -8.32
C SER A 70 -14.17 12.23 -6.79
N PRO A 71 -14.13 11.07 -6.10
CA PRO A 71 -14.15 11.03 -4.63
C PRO A 71 -13.06 11.90 -4.00
N LEU A 72 -11.85 11.88 -4.57
CA LEU A 72 -10.73 12.63 -4.02
C LEU A 72 -10.91 14.15 -4.19
N GLU A 73 -11.36 14.60 -5.37
CA GLU A 73 -11.66 16.03 -5.61
C GLU A 73 -12.68 16.55 -4.57
N LEU A 74 -13.77 15.82 -4.34
CA LEU A 74 -14.81 16.20 -3.36
C LEU A 74 -14.29 16.23 -1.92
N ALA A 75 -13.42 15.29 -1.55
CA ALA A 75 -12.84 15.26 -0.21
C ALA A 75 -11.85 16.40 0.01
N THR A 76 -11.08 16.79 -1.02
CA THR A 76 -10.06 17.85 -0.93
C THR A 76 -10.62 19.27 -1.04
N GLU A 77 -11.83 19.45 -1.59
CA GLU A 77 -12.49 20.76 -1.70
C GLU A 77 -12.67 21.43 -0.32
N ASP A 78 -12.91 20.63 0.73
CA ASP A 78 -12.94 21.10 2.13
C ASP A 78 -12.42 19.99 3.06
N LEU A 79 -11.14 20.08 3.40
CA LEU A 79 -10.41 19.12 4.25
C LEU A 79 -11.09 18.88 5.62
N ASN A 80 -11.84 19.86 6.14
CA ASN A 80 -12.52 19.72 7.42
C ASN A 80 -13.81 18.92 7.33
N ARG A 81 -14.34 18.73 6.12
CA ARG A 81 -15.63 18.06 5.89
C ARG A 81 -15.52 16.54 5.90
N CYS A 82 -14.47 16.00 5.29
CA CYS A 82 -14.33 14.57 5.01
C CYS A 82 -13.05 13.98 5.63
N ARG A 83 -12.79 14.34 6.89
CA ARG A 83 -11.54 13.96 7.58
C ARG A 83 -11.38 12.45 7.71
N GLN A 84 -12.46 11.72 7.97
CA GLN A 84 -12.40 10.26 8.12
C GLN A 84 -12.04 9.61 6.79
N PHE A 85 -12.70 10.00 5.70
CA PHE A 85 -12.37 9.51 4.37
C PHE A 85 -10.92 9.78 3.97
N ILE A 86 -10.41 10.99 4.20
CA ILE A 86 -9.02 11.35 3.87
C ILE A 86 -8.02 10.54 4.69
N SER A 87 -8.38 10.19 5.93
CA SER A 87 -7.54 9.33 6.79
C SER A 87 -7.51 7.85 6.37
N SER A 88 -8.27 7.47 5.34
CA SER A 88 -8.30 6.08 4.87
C SER A 88 -6.94 5.60 4.39
N SER A 89 -6.68 4.31 4.59
CA SER A 89 -5.47 3.64 4.09
C SER A 89 -5.32 3.78 2.56
N ALA A 90 -6.43 3.72 1.83
CA ALA A 90 -6.46 3.88 0.37
C ALA A 90 -6.01 5.27 -0.08
N VAL A 91 -6.50 6.34 0.56
CA VAL A 91 -6.11 7.72 0.23
C VAL A 91 -4.65 7.97 0.59
N LYS A 92 -4.20 7.50 1.76
CA LYS A 92 -2.77 7.58 2.13
C LYS A 92 -1.88 6.88 1.11
N ARG A 93 -2.23 5.65 0.72
CA ARG A 93 -1.50 4.88 -0.30
C ARG A 93 -1.48 5.59 -1.65
N TYR A 94 -2.59 6.22 -2.04
CA TYR A 94 -2.67 7.00 -3.26
C TYR A 94 -1.72 8.21 -3.22
N VAL A 95 -1.75 8.98 -2.12
CA VAL A 95 -0.89 10.14 -1.93
C VAL A 95 0.58 9.74 -1.90
N ASP A 96 0.93 8.67 -1.18
CA ASP A 96 2.30 8.16 -1.13
C ASP A 96 2.79 7.79 -2.54
N ARG A 97 2.01 7.00 -3.31
CA ARG A 97 2.36 6.69 -4.70
C ARG A 97 2.51 7.92 -5.58
N LYS A 98 1.66 8.93 -5.42
CA LYS A 98 1.75 10.19 -6.18
C LYS A 98 2.95 11.03 -5.76
N TRP A 99 3.33 10.97 -4.49
CA TRP A 99 4.48 11.69 -3.95
C TRP A 99 5.81 11.10 -4.41
N TYR A 100 5.94 9.77 -4.37
CA TYR A 100 7.17 9.08 -4.77
C TYR A 100 7.27 8.88 -6.31
N GLY A 101 6.18 9.02 -7.06
CA GLY A 101 6.18 8.91 -8.52
C GLY A 101 6.59 7.51 -8.99
N GLU A 102 7.53 7.43 -9.93
CA GLU A 102 8.10 6.15 -10.39
C GLU A 102 9.11 5.56 -9.40
N MET A 103 9.52 6.31 -8.37
CA MET A 103 10.37 5.77 -7.33
C MET A 103 9.55 4.79 -6.47
N SER A 104 9.95 3.52 -6.49
CA SER A 104 9.33 2.50 -5.64
C SER A 104 9.50 2.88 -4.16
N GLU A 105 8.37 3.06 -3.45
CA GLU A 105 8.31 3.32 -2.00
C GLU A 105 9.09 2.30 -1.15
N ARG A 106 9.37 1.10 -1.69
CA ARG A 106 10.11 0.06 -0.97
C ARG A 106 11.62 0.26 -0.98
N HIS A 107 12.15 1.19 -1.76
CA HIS A 107 13.58 1.29 -2.00
C HIS A 107 14.16 2.62 -1.51
N THR A 108 13.41 3.71 -1.56
CA THR A 108 13.92 5.03 -1.19
C THR A 108 13.95 5.26 0.32
N SER A 109 15.11 5.03 0.94
CA SER A 109 15.36 5.52 2.30
C SER A 109 15.22 7.04 2.35
N LYS A 110 14.69 7.60 3.46
CA LYS A 110 14.58 9.07 3.63
C LYS A 110 15.93 9.77 3.43
N ALA A 111 17.02 9.13 3.89
CA ALA A 111 18.39 9.59 3.67
C ALA A 111 18.78 9.62 2.18
N ALA A 112 18.35 8.65 1.38
CA ALA A 112 18.58 8.65 -0.06
C ALA A 112 17.79 9.75 -0.78
N LEU A 113 16.58 10.08 -0.33
CA LEU A 113 15.80 11.21 -0.87
C LEU A 113 16.40 12.57 -0.52
N GLU A 114 16.87 12.74 0.72
CA GLU A 114 17.55 13.96 1.14
C GLU A 114 18.87 14.16 0.39
N LEU A 115 19.65 13.08 0.21
CA LEU A 115 20.84 13.10 -0.63
C LEU A 115 20.51 13.40 -2.10
N LEU A 116 19.43 12.82 -2.63
CA LEU A 116 18.97 13.10 -3.99
C LEU A 116 18.60 14.57 -4.16
N PHE A 117 17.85 15.15 -3.21
CA PHE A 117 17.43 16.55 -3.26
C PHE A 117 18.64 17.50 -3.19
N LEU A 118 19.62 17.17 -2.35
CA LEU A 118 20.90 17.89 -2.29
C LEU A 118 21.68 17.76 -3.62
N LEU A 119 21.70 16.57 -4.22
CA LEU A 119 22.38 16.34 -5.49
C LEU A 119 21.67 17.03 -6.67
N LEU A 120 20.34 17.08 -6.64
CA LEU A 120 19.50 17.75 -7.66
C LEU A 120 19.76 19.26 -7.71
N THR A 121 19.96 19.88 -6.54
CA THR A 121 20.21 21.31 -6.41
C THR A 121 21.63 21.72 -6.81
N VAL A 122 22.60 20.81 -6.65
CA VAL A 122 24.01 21.07 -6.97
C VAL A 122 24.35 20.72 -8.42
N CYS A 123 23.76 19.66 -9.00
CA CYS A 123 24.06 19.22 -10.37
C CYS A 123 22.86 18.52 -11.06
N PRO A 124 22.05 19.24 -11.86
CA PRO A 124 20.89 18.64 -12.56
C PRO A 124 21.29 17.64 -13.65
N ILE A 125 22.55 17.64 -14.10
CA ILE A 125 23.06 16.78 -15.18
C ILE A 125 23.18 15.31 -14.74
N LEU A 126 23.35 15.04 -13.44
CA LEU A 126 23.54 13.67 -12.92
C LEU A 126 22.26 12.82 -12.94
N ILE A 127 21.08 13.43 -13.06
CA ILE A 127 19.78 12.73 -13.16
C ILE A 127 19.73 11.84 -14.41
N PHE A 128 20.38 12.26 -15.49
CA PHE A 128 20.40 11.52 -16.76
C PHE A 128 21.52 10.49 -16.86
N THR A 129 22.35 10.36 -15.82
CA THR A 129 23.43 9.36 -15.82
C THR A 129 22.91 8.02 -15.33
N THR A 130 23.35 6.95 -15.99
CA THR A 130 23.08 5.52 -15.70
C THR A 130 23.42 5.08 -14.26
N TRP A 131 24.04 5.97 -13.47
CA TRP A 131 24.31 5.79 -12.06
C TRP A 131 23.03 5.75 -11.21
N PHE A 132 22.01 6.54 -11.56
CA PHE A 132 20.74 6.55 -10.83
C PHE A 132 19.98 5.22 -10.98
N ASP A 133 19.94 4.67 -12.21
CA ASP A 133 19.39 3.34 -12.46
C ASP A 133 20.15 2.24 -11.70
N SER A 134 21.47 2.36 -11.55
CA SER A 134 22.29 1.39 -10.80
C SER A 134 22.00 1.41 -9.29
N ILE A 135 21.76 2.60 -8.70
CA ILE A 135 21.33 2.71 -7.30
C ILE A 135 19.92 2.16 -7.11
N LEU A 136 18.99 2.48 -8.01
CA LEU A 136 17.63 1.94 -7.99
C LEU A 136 17.63 0.40 -8.13
N MET A 137 18.53 -0.15 -8.95
CA MET A 137 18.71 -1.59 -9.13
C MET A 137 19.36 -2.27 -7.91
N THR A 138 20.35 -1.64 -7.27
CA THR A 138 21.00 -2.20 -6.06
C THR A 138 20.08 -2.19 -4.84
N GLU A 139 19.21 -1.18 -4.69
CA GLU A 139 18.17 -1.19 -3.66
C GLU A 139 17.04 -2.19 -3.96
N LYS A 140 16.64 -2.36 -5.24
CA LYS A 140 15.71 -3.43 -5.66
C LYS A 140 16.23 -4.82 -5.26
N GLN A 141 17.52 -5.10 -5.49
CA GLN A 141 18.14 -6.38 -5.14
C GLN A 141 18.18 -6.61 -3.62
N ARG A 142 18.48 -5.58 -2.82
CA ARG A 142 18.48 -5.69 -1.34
C ARG A 142 17.09 -5.95 -0.76
N ALA A 143 16.05 -5.35 -1.31
CA ALA A 143 14.68 -5.60 -0.87
C ALA A 143 14.13 -6.97 -1.28
N ILE A 144 14.62 -7.56 -2.38
CA ILE A 144 14.32 -8.95 -2.76
C ILE A 144 15.07 -9.92 -1.82
N ALA A 145 16.31 -9.61 -1.44
CA ALA A 145 17.13 -10.40 -0.51
C ALA A 145 16.63 -10.36 0.95
N GLN A 146 15.91 -9.31 1.35
CA GLN A 146 15.33 -9.18 2.70
C GLN A 146 13.93 -9.77 2.86
N LYS A 147 13.33 -10.37 1.81
CA LYS A 147 12.14 -11.19 2.00
C LYS A 147 12.56 -12.36 2.91
N PRO A 148 12.02 -12.52 4.13
CA PRO A 148 12.40 -13.64 4.96
C PRO A 148 12.06 -14.90 4.17
N ILE A 149 13.09 -15.66 3.83
CA ILE A 149 12.91 -17.04 3.38
C ILE A 149 12.15 -17.68 4.53
N ASN A 150 10.88 -17.97 4.32
CA ASN A 150 10.08 -18.69 5.28
C ASN A 150 10.58 -20.13 5.24
N ILE A 151 11.64 -20.41 6.01
CA ILE A 151 12.33 -21.71 6.08
C ILE A 151 11.32 -22.83 6.45
N SER A 152 10.17 -22.47 7.02
CA SER A 152 9.08 -23.40 7.33
C SER A 152 8.40 -24.02 6.09
N ALA A 153 8.40 -23.35 4.93
CA ALA A 153 7.76 -23.87 3.72
C ALA A 153 8.73 -24.65 2.81
N THR A 154 10.04 -24.36 2.88
CA THR A 154 11.06 -25.06 2.08
C THR A 154 11.46 -26.40 2.68
N ILE A 155 11.37 -26.59 4.00
CA ILE A 155 11.64 -27.90 4.62
C ILE A 155 10.52 -28.91 4.33
N GLN A 156 9.27 -28.46 4.12
CA GLN A 156 8.16 -29.36 3.77
C GLN A 156 8.15 -29.80 2.29
N LEU A 157 8.97 -29.18 1.42
CA LEU A 157 9.07 -29.53 0.00
C LEU A 157 10.35 -30.28 -0.37
N LEU A 158 11.31 -30.41 0.55
CA LEU A 158 12.55 -31.17 0.32
C LEU A 158 12.52 -32.62 0.81
N ASP A 159 11.47 -33.03 1.51
CA ASP A 159 11.26 -34.44 1.87
C ASP A 159 10.34 -35.13 0.85
N LEU A 160 10.72 -36.34 0.44
CA LEU A 160 9.91 -37.37 -0.27
C LEU A 160 9.86 -37.48 -1.81
N ARG A 161 10.66 -36.77 -2.64
CA ARG A 161 10.59 -37.00 -4.12
C ARG A 161 11.86 -37.32 -4.91
N LEU A 162 13.05 -37.42 -4.30
CA LEU A 162 14.29 -37.69 -5.06
C LEU A 162 15.19 -38.84 -4.56
N LEU A 163 14.69 -39.75 -3.73
CA LEU A 163 15.46 -40.88 -3.20
C LEU A 163 15.02 -42.26 -3.72
N PRO A 164 15.04 -42.51 -5.06
CA PRO A 164 15.54 -43.83 -5.47
C PRO A 164 16.30 -43.85 -6.81
N LYS A 165 17.07 -42.81 -7.18
CA LYS A 165 17.86 -42.83 -8.43
C LYS A 165 19.34 -42.48 -8.32
N PHE A 166 19.84 -42.04 -7.17
CA PHE A 166 21.25 -41.63 -7.03
C PHE A 166 22.23 -42.74 -6.57
N THR A 167 21.75 -43.92 -6.18
CA THR A 167 22.61 -45.01 -5.68
C THR A 167 23.18 -45.94 -6.75
N LYS A 168 22.99 -45.63 -8.04
CA LYS A 168 23.49 -46.47 -9.16
C LYS A 168 24.68 -45.88 -9.94
N ILE A 169 25.11 -44.65 -9.65
CA ILE A 169 26.14 -43.94 -10.45
C ILE A 169 27.49 -43.81 -9.74
N PHE A 170 27.52 -43.86 -8.40
CA PHE A 170 28.77 -43.82 -7.65
C PHE A 170 28.89 -45.10 -6.82
N GLY A 171 29.65 -46.07 -7.34
CA GLY A 171 30.04 -47.29 -6.63
C GLY A 171 30.96 -46.99 -5.44
N LEU A 172 30.46 -46.27 -4.44
CA LEU A 172 31.11 -46.15 -3.15
C LEU A 172 30.52 -47.19 -2.19
N GLN A 173 31.35 -48.17 -1.85
CA GLN A 173 31.15 -49.00 -0.66
C GLN A 173 31.02 -48.08 0.56
N VAL A 174 29.87 -48.17 1.22
CA VAL A 174 29.66 -47.60 2.55
C VAL A 174 30.36 -48.52 3.56
N PRO A 175 31.31 -48.05 4.38
CA PRO A 175 31.70 -48.81 5.55
C PRO A 175 30.64 -48.63 6.63
N LEU A 176 29.91 -49.73 6.88
CA LEU A 176 29.16 -49.99 8.09
C LEU A 176 30.13 -50.24 9.25
N TRP A 177 30.23 -49.33 10.21
CA TRP A 177 30.61 -49.64 11.58
C TRP A 177 29.68 -48.87 12.54
N LYS A 178 28.70 -49.61 13.11
CA LYS A 178 28.49 -49.90 14.56
C LYS A 178 28.40 -48.62 15.41
N ARG A 179 27.24 -48.22 15.96
CA ARG A 179 26.41 -48.84 17.02
C ARG A 179 27.22 -49.34 18.24
N PHE A 180 26.94 -48.71 19.39
CA PHE A 180 27.37 -48.98 20.79
C PHE A 180 28.76 -48.42 21.13
N GLU A 181 29.02 -47.68 22.22
CA GLU A 181 28.54 -47.60 23.63
C GLU A 181 28.70 -46.14 24.15
N ASN A 182 27.71 -45.53 24.81
CA ASN A 182 27.45 -45.41 26.27
C ASN A 182 28.48 -44.59 27.11
N SER A 183 27.93 -43.63 27.88
CA SER A 183 28.45 -42.97 29.11
C SER A 183 29.63 -42.01 28.92
N ASP A 184 29.60 -40.74 29.35
CA ASP A 184 29.07 -40.13 30.58
C ASP A 184 28.27 -38.83 30.36
#